data_AF-A0A518C303-F1
#
_entry.id   AF-A0A518C303-F1
#
_cell.length_a   1.000
_cell.length_b   1.000
_cell.length_c   1.000
_cell.angle_alpha   90.00
_cell.angle_beta   90.00
_cell.angle_gamma   90.00
#
_symmetry.space_group_name_H-M   'P 1'
#
loop_
_entity.id
_entity.type
_entity.pdbx_description
1 polymer ?
#
loop_
_entity_poly.entity_id
_entity_poly.type
_entity_poly.pdbx_seq_one_letter_code
_entity_poly.pdbx_strand_id
1 'polypeptide(L)'
;METLAQLKRTYDAFHAEAVRLAGTTRQLSQRAATYHHVYEDSGRNHIFPLIAAHGALWARGYFAFGMRLGGMLSLQYCLTPSRRKQKLDALEAFAEAFREVNRLVCVQIYTTYHFTKLHGDHPDAEKLVAPHLLASLNRVHEANRNGEQLSDQAKRNIFETHFLDEQDTVVGPRIEKAVDQFDWPLMKSLALMPAVRFAYFPPGYWLQFWKFDRKGERIDRGLKAFDIAAGMGWKHTEATLDRYAILPEEFFADSIGHFSHLKNEILAAA
;
A
#
# COMPACT_ATOMS: atom_id res chain seq x y z
N MET A 1 -9.60 6.39 33.17
CA MET A 1 -9.28 5.57 31.98
C MET A 1 -10.29 5.90 30.91
N GLU A 2 -9.85 6.00 29.66
CA GLU A 2 -10.77 6.20 28.54
C GLU A 2 -11.69 4.99 28.38
N THR A 3 -12.92 5.24 27.93
CA THR A 3 -13.91 4.22 27.63
C THR A 3 -13.70 3.67 26.22
N LEU A 4 -14.20 2.45 25.94
CA LEU A 4 -14.21 1.91 24.57
C LEU A 4 -14.85 2.87 23.54
N ALA A 5 -15.88 3.62 23.95
CA ALA A 5 -16.49 4.64 23.09
C ALA A 5 -15.55 5.80 22.76
N GLN A 6 -14.69 6.21 23.70
CA GLN A 6 -13.65 7.21 23.46
C GLN A 6 -12.57 6.66 22.52
N LEU A 7 -12.08 5.45 22.76
CA LEU A 7 -11.11 4.79 21.88
C LEU A 7 -11.64 4.68 20.45
N LYS A 8 -12.89 4.26 20.29
CA LYS A 8 -13.53 4.14 18.98
C LYS A 8 -13.60 5.50 18.28
N ARG A 9 -13.94 6.58 19.00
CA ARG A 9 -13.93 7.93 18.41
C ARG A 9 -12.54 8.34 17.92
N THR A 10 -11.49 8.04 18.68
CA THR A 10 -10.11 8.32 18.28
C THR A 10 -9.71 7.48 17.06
N TYR A 11 -10.04 6.19 17.05
CA TYR A 11 -9.80 5.30 15.90
C TYR A 11 -10.53 5.81 14.65
N ASP A 12 -11.81 6.16 14.77
CA ASP A 12 -12.63 6.68 13.67
C ASP A 12 -12.09 8.04 13.17
N ALA A 13 -11.55 8.88 14.05
CA ALA A 13 -10.92 10.15 13.67
C ALA A 13 -9.64 9.91 12.85
N PHE A 14 -8.75 9.01 13.30
CA PHE A 14 -7.59 8.62 12.50
C PHE A 14 -7.99 7.98 11.18
N HIS A 15 -9.07 7.20 11.15
CA HIS A 15 -9.59 6.62 9.92
C HIS A 15 -10.05 7.69 8.94
N ALA A 16 -10.84 8.68 9.40
CA ALA A 16 -11.31 9.78 8.58
C ALA A 16 -10.13 10.63 8.05
N GLU A 17 -9.14 10.88 8.88
CA GLU A 17 -7.89 11.55 8.49
C GLU A 17 -7.14 10.74 7.41
N ALA A 18 -6.95 9.45 7.65
CA ALA A 18 -6.27 8.52 6.74
C ALA A 18 -6.95 8.44 5.38
N VAL A 19 -8.29 8.42 5.33
CA VAL A 19 -9.07 8.42 4.08
C VAL A 19 -8.73 9.64 3.23
N ARG A 20 -8.60 10.81 3.85
CA ARG A 20 -8.24 12.07 3.16
C ARG A 20 -6.78 12.05 2.74
N LEU A 21 -5.87 11.64 3.63
CA LEU A 21 -4.43 11.56 3.37
C LEU A 21 -4.06 10.50 2.33
N ALA A 22 -4.82 9.42 2.20
CA ALA A 22 -4.64 8.44 1.12
C ALA A 22 -5.02 9.01 -0.25
N GLY A 23 -5.71 10.15 -0.31
CA GLY A 23 -6.14 10.84 -1.52
C GLY A 23 -7.12 10.01 -2.35
N THR A 24 -7.27 10.37 -3.61
CA THR A 24 -7.95 9.55 -4.63
C THR A 24 -7.03 8.43 -5.14
N THR A 25 -7.56 7.51 -5.95
CA THR A 25 -6.79 6.46 -6.63
C THR A 25 -5.70 6.99 -7.57
N ARG A 26 -5.78 8.27 -7.98
CA ARG A 26 -4.81 8.91 -8.89
C ARG A 26 -3.75 9.76 -8.19
N GLN A 27 -3.98 10.15 -6.93
CA GLN A 27 -3.05 10.95 -6.13
C GLN A 27 -1.94 10.08 -5.51
N LEU A 28 -1.10 9.49 -6.35
CA LEU A 28 -0.03 8.57 -5.92
C LEU A 28 1.08 9.26 -5.11
N SER A 29 1.44 10.50 -5.44
CA SER A 29 2.44 11.27 -4.69
C SER A 29 2.01 11.48 -3.25
N GLN A 30 0.79 11.98 -3.05
CA GLN A 30 0.19 12.16 -1.74
C GLN A 30 0.16 10.85 -0.94
N ARG A 31 -0.29 9.75 -1.55
CA ARG A 31 -0.34 8.43 -0.91
C ARG A 31 1.05 7.91 -0.54
N ALA A 32 2.04 8.07 -1.41
CA ALA A 32 3.42 7.67 -1.13
C ALA A 32 4.05 8.52 -0.01
N ALA A 33 3.76 9.82 0.05
CA ALA A 33 4.17 10.68 1.16
C ALA A 33 3.53 10.24 2.49
N THR A 34 2.24 9.87 2.50
CA THR A 34 1.56 9.33 3.69
C THR A 34 2.17 8.02 4.17
N TYR A 35 2.50 7.10 3.26
CA TYR A 35 3.23 5.88 3.61
C TYR A 35 4.61 6.19 4.19
N HIS A 36 5.38 7.05 3.53
CA HIS A 36 6.72 7.41 3.97
C HIS A 36 6.71 8.09 5.34
N HIS A 37 5.71 8.94 5.62
CA HIS A 37 5.51 9.52 6.95
C HIS A 37 5.40 8.46 8.03
N VAL A 38 4.59 7.41 7.85
CA VAL A 38 4.46 6.33 8.86
C VAL A 38 5.79 5.60 9.06
N TYR A 39 6.53 5.34 7.98
CA TYR A 39 7.85 4.74 8.06
C TYR A 39 8.84 5.64 8.83
N GLU A 40 8.89 6.94 8.52
CA GLU A 40 9.78 7.89 9.18
C GLU A 40 9.41 8.15 10.64
N ASP A 41 8.12 8.37 10.94
CA ASP A 41 7.59 8.58 12.29
C ASP A 41 7.82 7.37 13.19
N SER A 42 7.91 6.16 12.62
CA SER A 42 8.25 4.93 13.36
C SER A 42 9.74 4.81 13.71
N GLY A 43 10.54 5.84 13.44
CA GLY A 43 11.99 5.77 13.54
C GLY A 43 12.59 4.82 12.50
N ARG A 44 11.92 4.63 11.35
CA ARG A 44 12.30 3.68 10.28
C ARG A 44 12.24 2.20 10.70
N ASN A 45 11.48 1.88 11.76
CA ASN A 45 11.29 0.51 12.22
C ASN A 45 10.12 -0.20 11.54
N HIS A 46 9.07 0.52 11.13
CA HIS A 46 7.94 -0.04 10.39
C HIS A 46 8.23 -0.01 8.89
N ILE A 47 8.73 -1.12 8.33
CA ILE A 47 9.16 -1.20 6.92
C ILE A 47 8.00 -1.36 5.94
N PHE A 48 6.86 -1.90 6.39
CA PHE A 48 5.71 -2.16 5.51
C PHE A 48 5.27 -0.92 4.71
N PRO A 49 5.06 0.26 5.31
CA PRO A 49 4.72 1.48 4.58
C PRO A 49 5.72 1.82 3.47
N LEU A 50 7.03 1.68 3.71
CA LEU A 50 8.05 1.96 2.69
C LEU A 50 7.88 1.06 1.46
N ILE A 51 7.73 -0.25 1.67
CA ILE A 51 7.50 -1.20 0.55
C ILE A 51 6.15 -0.93 -0.12
N ALA A 52 5.12 -0.58 0.64
CA ALA A 52 3.80 -0.21 0.11
C ALA A 52 3.86 1.06 -0.75
N ALA A 53 4.71 2.04 -0.43
CA ALA A 53 4.97 3.22 -1.25
C ALA A 53 5.56 2.81 -2.62
N HIS A 54 6.58 1.93 -2.64
CA HIS A 54 7.10 1.36 -3.89
C HIS A 54 6.02 0.65 -4.70
N GLY A 55 5.14 -0.10 -4.03
CA GLY A 55 3.96 -0.74 -4.62
C GLY A 55 3.02 0.25 -5.31
N ALA A 56 2.63 1.31 -4.59
CA ALA A 56 1.75 2.36 -5.10
C ALA A 56 2.34 3.05 -6.34
N LEU A 57 3.62 3.40 -6.29
CA LEU A 57 4.30 4.11 -7.37
C LEU A 57 4.55 3.22 -8.59
N TRP A 58 4.94 1.96 -8.40
CA TRP A 58 5.12 0.98 -9.47
C TRP A 58 3.82 0.73 -10.25
N ALA A 59 2.69 0.67 -9.54
CA ALA A 59 1.38 0.38 -10.12
C ALA A 59 0.97 1.38 -11.22
N ARG A 60 1.48 2.63 -11.20
CA ARG A 60 1.28 3.62 -12.26
C ARG A 60 1.68 3.08 -13.63
N GLY A 61 2.89 2.55 -13.74
CA GLY A 61 3.45 2.03 -14.99
C GLY A 61 2.71 0.77 -15.45
N TYR A 62 2.41 -0.12 -14.51
CA TYR A 62 1.69 -1.35 -14.78
C TYR A 62 0.30 -1.10 -15.38
N PHE A 63 -0.51 -0.24 -14.75
CA PHE A 63 -1.84 0.07 -15.26
C PHE A 63 -1.79 0.86 -16.57
N ALA A 64 -0.83 1.78 -16.75
CA ALA A 64 -0.67 2.48 -18.01
C ALA A 64 -0.37 1.52 -19.18
N PHE A 65 0.49 0.53 -18.94
CA PHE A 65 0.76 -0.54 -19.90
C PHE A 65 -0.50 -1.39 -20.17
N GLY A 66 -1.19 -1.85 -19.12
CA GLY A 66 -2.40 -2.65 -19.23
C GLY A 66 -3.52 -1.95 -20.02
N MET A 67 -3.72 -0.64 -19.80
CA MET A 67 -4.70 0.15 -20.55
C MET A 67 -4.33 0.29 -22.03
N ARG A 68 -3.04 0.49 -22.36
CA ARG A 68 -2.59 0.52 -23.77
C ARG A 68 -2.81 -0.82 -24.46
N LEU A 69 -2.45 -1.92 -23.80
CA LEU A 69 -2.64 -3.27 -24.31
C LEU A 69 -4.11 -3.60 -24.51
N GLY A 70 -4.97 -3.25 -23.54
CA GLY A 70 -6.42 -3.37 -23.68
C GLY A 70 -6.96 -2.53 -24.83
N GLY A 71 -6.45 -1.31 -25.02
CA GLY A 71 -6.77 -0.47 -26.18
C GLY A 71 -6.51 -1.17 -27.50
N MET A 72 -5.32 -1.78 -27.66
CA MET A 72 -4.96 -2.55 -28.86
C MET A 72 -5.83 -3.80 -29.03
N LEU A 73 -5.99 -4.61 -27.99
CA LEU A 73 -6.80 -5.82 -28.06
C LEU A 73 -8.29 -5.53 -28.27
N SER A 74 -8.77 -4.35 -27.89
CA SER A 74 -10.15 -3.91 -28.13
C SER A 74 -10.46 -3.72 -29.62
N LEU A 75 -9.44 -3.57 -30.48
CA LEU A 75 -9.61 -3.39 -31.93
C LEU A 75 -10.29 -4.60 -32.59
N GLN A 76 -10.21 -5.79 -32.00
CA GLN A 76 -10.97 -6.96 -32.45
C GLN A 76 -12.49 -6.76 -32.41
N TYR A 77 -12.97 -5.77 -31.66
CA TYR A 77 -14.37 -5.38 -31.54
C TYR A 77 -14.70 -4.11 -32.34
N CYS A 78 -13.87 -3.70 -33.30
CA CYS A 78 -14.09 -2.47 -34.08
C CYS A 78 -15.44 -2.45 -34.81
N LEU A 79 -15.91 -3.62 -35.27
CA LEU A 79 -17.22 -3.80 -35.91
C LEU A 79 -18.40 -3.81 -34.92
N THR A 80 -18.12 -3.77 -33.61
CA THR A 80 -19.15 -3.77 -32.56
C THR A 80 -18.82 -2.71 -31.50
N PRO A 81 -19.04 -1.41 -31.81
CA PRO A 81 -18.59 -0.30 -30.98
C PRO A 81 -19.09 -0.35 -29.53
N SER A 82 -20.33 -0.81 -29.31
CA SER A 82 -20.91 -1.00 -27.98
C SER A 82 -20.13 -2.02 -27.14
N ARG A 83 -19.79 -3.17 -27.73
CA ARG A 83 -18.98 -4.21 -27.10
C ARG A 83 -17.57 -3.74 -26.82
N ARG A 84 -16.97 -2.99 -27.76
CA ARG A 84 -15.64 -2.39 -27.56
C ARG A 84 -15.64 -1.45 -26.36
N LYS A 85 -16.61 -0.55 -26.28
CA LYS A 85 -16.78 0.38 -25.15
C LYS A 85 -16.96 -0.40 -23.84
N GLN A 86 -17.87 -1.36 -23.80
CA GLN A 86 -18.11 -2.20 -22.62
C GLN A 86 -16.82 -2.88 -22.11
N LYS A 87 -15.98 -3.42 -23.00
CA LYS A 87 -14.72 -4.10 -22.60
C LYS A 87 -13.67 -3.12 -22.09
N LEU A 88 -13.60 -1.91 -22.65
CA LEU A 88 -12.70 -0.86 -22.16
C LEU A 88 -13.17 -0.29 -20.81
N ASP A 89 -14.47 -0.05 -20.65
CA ASP A 89 -15.07 0.40 -19.38
C ASP A 89 -14.84 -0.66 -18.28
N ALA A 90 -15.00 -1.96 -18.60
CA ALA A 90 -14.71 -3.05 -17.67
C ALA A 90 -13.22 -3.13 -17.29
N LEU A 91 -12.31 -2.86 -18.22
CA LEU A 91 -10.87 -2.81 -17.94
C LEU A 91 -10.51 -1.62 -17.04
N GLU A 92 -11.11 -0.45 -17.28
CA GLU A 92 -10.91 0.71 -16.42
C GLU A 92 -11.44 0.45 -15.00
N ALA A 93 -12.63 -0.11 -14.87
CA ALA A 93 -13.21 -0.50 -13.59
C ALA A 93 -12.34 -1.52 -12.85
N PHE A 94 -11.78 -2.51 -13.57
CA PHE A 94 -10.86 -3.48 -13.00
C PHE A 94 -9.56 -2.83 -12.49
N ALA A 95 -8.93 -1.96 -13.30
CA ALA A 95 -7.75 -1.22 -12.87
C ALA A 95 -8.04 -0.32 -11.66
N GLU A 96 -9.21 0.32 -11.64
CA GLU A 96 -9.64 1.19 -10.55
C GLU A 96 -9.84 0.42 -9.25
N ALA A 97 -10.43 -0.77 -9.30
CA ALA A 97 -10.57 -1.63 -8.13
C ALA A 97 -9.22 -1.97 -7.49
N PHE A 98 -8.18 -2.23 -8.28
CA PHE A 98 -6.84 -2.48 -7.74
C PHE A 98 -6.18 -1.22 -7.16
N ARG A 99 -6.38 -0.05 -7.78
CA ARG A 99 -5.90 1.22 -7.20
C ARG A 99 -6.59 1.52 -5.88
N GLU A 100 -7.89 1.22 -5.79
CA GLU A 100 -8.66 1.39 -4.57
C GLU A 100 -8.17 0.46 -3.46
N VAL A 101 -7.80 -0.78 -3.78
CA VAL A 101 -7.16 -1.69 -2.81
C VAL A 101 -5.89 -1.04 -2.24
N ASN A 102 -4.99 -0.53 -3.08
CA ASN A 102 -3.77 0.14 -2.59
C ASN A 102 -4.07 1.39 -1.75
N ARG A 103 -5.14 2.12 -2.06
CA ARG A 103 -5.61 3.25 -1.26
C ARG A 103 -6.08 2.81 0.12
N LEU A 104 -6.89 1.76 0.19
CA LEU A 104 -7.43 1.24 1.46
C LEU A 104 -6.34 0.66 2.36
N VAL A 105 -5.30 0.06 1.79
CA VAL A 105 -4.11 -0.38 2.54
C VAL A 105 -3.44 0.81 3.22
N CYS A 106 -3.29 1.95 2.52
CA CYS A 106 -2.76 3.18 3.10
C CYS A 106 -3.61 3.67 4.28
N VAL A 107 -4.94 3.62 4.12
CA VAL A 107 -5.88 4.00 5.16
C VAL A 107 -5.70 3.13 6.40
N GLN A 108 -5.65 1.80 6.24
CA GLN A 108 -5.51 0.86 7.35
C GLN A 108 -4.18 1.06 8.10
N ILE A 109 -3.07 1.19 7.37
CA ILE A 109 -1.74 1.39 7.96
C ILE A 109 -1.69 2.66 8.78
N TYR A 110 -2.11 3.79 8.22
CA TYR A 110 -2.11 5.06 8.94
C TYR A 110 -3.01 5.00 10.19
N THR A 111 -4.22 4.47 10.02
CA THR A 111 -5.21 4.39 11.12
C THR A 111 -4.67 3.55 12.28
N THR A 112 -4.24 2.33 11.99
CA THR A 112 -3.81 1.38 13.02
C THR A 112 -2.50 1.81 13.66
N TYR A 113 -1.54 2.31 12.89
CA TYR A 113 -0.27 2.81 13.41
C TYR A 113 -0.47 3.98 14.39
N HIS A 114 -1.18 5.03 14.00
CA HIS A 114 -1.37 6.20 14.86
C HIS A 114 -2.28 5.92 16.06
N PHE A 115 -3.32 5.10 15.89
CA PHE A 115 -4.16 4.66 17.00
C PHE A 115 -3.35 3.89 18.04
N THR A 116 -2.58 2.88 17.62
CA THR A 116 -1.78 2.06 18.55
C THR A 116 -0.60 2.83 19.15
N LYS A 117 -0.09 3.85 18.48
CA LYS A 117 0.93 4.74 19.05
C LYS A 117 0.44 5.44 20.33
N LEU A 118 -0.85 5.78 20.38
CA LEU A 118 -1.47 6.47 21.52
C LEU A 118 -2.11 5.50 22.53
N HIS A 119 -2.77 4.45 22.05
CA HIS A 119 -3.63 3.59 22.87
C HIS A 119 -3.22 2.12 22.83
N GLY A 120 -2.04 1.78 22.32
CA GLY A 120 -1.60 0.40 22.13
C GLY A 120 -1.52 -0.42 23.42
N ASP A 121 -1.27 0.22 24.56
CA ASP A 121 -1.22 -0.41 25.88
C ASP A 121 -2.59 -0.40 26.60
N HIS A 122 -3.63 0.15 25.98
CA HIS A 122 -4.96 0.18 26.58
C HIS A 122 -5.59 -1.23 26.54
N PRO A 123 -6.19 -1.74 27.64
CA PRO A 123 -6.75 -3.09 27.69
C PRO A 123 -7.79 -3.40 26.60
N ASP A 124 -8.54 -2.38 26.18
CA ASP A 124 -9.57 -2.50 25.14
C ASP A 124 -9.05 -2.26 23.69
N ALA A 125 -7.75 -2.01 23.47
CA ALA A 125 -7.21 -1.72 22.14
C ALA A 125 -7.39 -2.90 21.16
N GLU A 126 -7.33 -4.13 21.67
CA GLU A 126 -7.53 -5.37 20.89
C GLU A 126 -8.94 -5.50 20.31
N LYS A 127 -9.92 -4.74 20.82
CA LYS A 127 -11.28 -4.70 20.27
C LYS A 127 -11.36 -3.92 18.96
N LEU A 128 -10.34 -3.11 18.64
CA LEU A 128 -10.28 -2.25 17.45
C LEU A 128 -9.15 -2.65 16.50
N VAL A 129 -8.07 -3.27 17.00
CA VAL A 129 -6.94 -3.73 16.20
C VAL A 129 -6.68 -5.21 16.51
N ALA A 130 -6.47 -6.02 15.48
CA ALA A 130 -6.23 -7.45 15.66
C ALA A 130 -5.05 -7.71 16.63
N PRO A 131 -5.16 -8.65 17.60
CA PRO A 131 -4.16 -8.80 18.67
C PRO A 131 -2.72 -9.00 18.18
N HIS A 132 -2.53 -9.75 17.10
CA HIS A 132 -1.20 -10.00 16.53
C HIS A 132 -0.60 -8.73 15.88
N LEU A 133 -1.44 -7.93 15.22
CA LEU A 133 -1.03 -6.66 14.64
C LEU A 133 -0.75 -5.64 15.74
N LEU A 134 -1.60 -5.57 16.76
CA LEU A 134 -1.40 -4.72 17.95
C LEU A 134 -0.06 -5.01 18.63
N ALA A 135 0.25 -6.28 18.90
CA ALA A 135 1.53 -6.67 19.49
C ALA A 135 2.74 -6.28 18.62
N SER A 136 2.62 -6.44 17.29
CA SER A 136 3.69 -6.06 16.36
C SER A 136 3.91 -4.55 16.30
N LEU A 137 2.83 -3.76 16.29
CA LEU A 137 2.90 -2.29 16.31
C LEU A 137 3.41 -1.76 17.65
N ASN A 138 3.00 -2.34 18.78
CA ASN A 138 3.53 -1.96 20.09
C ASN A 138 5.04 -2.16 20.17
N ARG A 139 5.59 -3.24 19.57
CA ARG A 139 7.03 -3.46 19.47
C ARG A 139 7.74 -2.39 18.62
N VAL A 140 7.10 -1.92 17.55
CA VAL A 140 7.62 -0.79 16.76
C VAL A 140 7.64 0.48 17.61
N HIS A 141 6.55 0.77 18.32
CA HIS A 141 6.43 1.99 19.14
C HIS A 141 7.41 1.99 20.30
N GLU A 142 7.60 0.85 20.96
CA GLU A 142 8.57 0.68 22.04
C GLU A 142 10.01 0.92 21.54
N ALA A 143 10.40 0.27 20.45
CA ALA A 143 11.73 0.48 19.85
C ALA A 143 11.95 1.95 19.47
N ASN A 144 10.94 2.60 18.88
CA ASN A 144 11.01 4.01 18.51
C ASN A 144 11.16 4.93 19.74
N ARG A 145 10.37 4.70 20.81
CA ARG A 145 10.48 5.46 22.07
C ARG A 145 11.86 5.32 22.72
N ASN A 146 12.49 4.15 22.60
CA ASN A 146 13.82 3.88 23.14
C ASN A 146 14.96 4.35 22.21
N GLY A 147 14.65 4.87 21.01
CA GLY A 147 15.66 5.22 20.02
C GLY A 147 16.38 4.01 19.41
N GLU A 148 15.78 2.83 19.52
CA GLU A 148 16.35 1.55 19.07
C GLU A 148 16.00 1.26 17.61
N GLN A 149 16.97 0.73 16.87
CA GLN A 149 16.76 0.20 15.52
C GLN A 149 16.54 -1.31 15.59
N LEU A 150 15.37 -1.75 15.15
CA LEU A 150 15.05 -3.17 15.04
C LEU A 150 15.97 -3.84 14.00
N SER A 151 16.38 -5.07 14.30
CA SER A 151 17.08 -5.94 13.36
C SER A 151 16.19 -6.30 12.17
N ASP A 152 16.79 -6.70 11.05
CA ASP A 152 16.04 -7.08 9.85
C ASP A 152 15.12 -8.27 10.11
N GLN A 153 15.52 -9.21 10.97
CA GLN A 153 14.65 -10.32 11.36
C GLN A 153 13.42 -9.84 12.14
N ALA A 154 13.59 -8.89 13.07
CA ALA A 154 12.47 -8.32 13.81
C ALA A 154 11.54 -7.52 12.88
N LYS A 155 12.12 -6.70 12.00
CA LYS A 155 11.39 -5.97 10.93
C LYS A 155 10.63 -6.94 10.02
N ARG A 156 11.22 -8.08 9.67
CA ARG A 156 10.60 -9.12 8.84
C ARG A 156 9.39 -9.74 9.52
N ASN A 157 9.49 -10.08 10.80
CA ASN A 157 8.38 -10.68 11.54
C ASN A 157 7.19 -9.71 11.66
N ILE A 158 7.48 -8.43 11.91
CA ILE A 158 6.46 -7.36 11.94
C ILE A 158 5.85 -7.15 10.56
N PHE A 159 6.68 -7.11 9.51
CA PHE A 159 6.24 -6.99 8.13
C PHE A 159 5.32 -8.15 7.74
N GLU A 160 5.72 -9.39 8.01
CA GLU A 160 4.94 -10.59 7.71
C GLU A 160 3.60 -10.58 8.44
N THR A 161 3.60 -10.22 9.72
CA THR A 161 2.37 -10.12 10.53
C THR A 161 1.40 -9.09 9.93
N HIS A 162 1.91 -7.90 9.61
CA HIS A 162 1.11 -6.86 8.97
C HIS A 162 0.64 -7.28 7.56
N PHE A 163 1.47 -7.97 6.80
CA PHE A 163 1.15 -8.44 5.46
C PHE A 163 0.05 -9.50 5.48
N LEU A 164 0.11 -10.45 6.42
CA LEU A 164 -0.93 -11.47 6.55
C LEU A 164 -2.28 -10.86 6.94
N ASP A 165 -2.31 -9.96 7.94
CA ASP A 165 -3.53 -9.26 8.34
C ASP A 165 -4.15 -8.47 7.18
N GLU A 166 -3.32 -7.74 6.43
CA GLU A 166 -3.74 -6.95 5.27
C GLU A 166 -4.29 -7.82 4.14
N GLN A 167 -3.68 -8.99 3.90
CA GLN A 167 -4.15 -9.95 2.90
C GLN A 167 -5.51 -10.53 3.26
N ASP A 168 -5.79 -10.73 4.54
CA ASP A 168 -7.04 -11.30 5.04
C ASP A 168 -8.17 -10.28 5.14
N THR A 169 -7.87 -9.05 5.53
CA THR A 169 -8.90 -8.05 5.87
C THR A 169 -9.18 -7.06 4.75
N VAL A 170 -8.17 -6.73 3.93
CA VAL A 170 -8.28 -5.69 2.90
C VAL A 170 -8.13 -6.24 1.49
N VAL A 171 -7.01 -6.89 1.19
CA VAL A 171 -6.62 -7.19 -0.19
C VAL A 171 -7.36 -8.38 -0.78
N GLY A 172 -7.33 -9.54 -0.12
CA GLY A 172 -7.87 -10.80 -0.64
C GLY A 172 -9.30 -10.68 -1.14
N PRO A 173 -10.26 -10.31 -0.26
CA PRO A 173 -11.67 -10.22 -0.63
C PRO A 173 -11.96 -9.25 -1.79
N ARG A 174 -11.18 -8.16 -1.89
CA ARG A 174 -11.41 -7.12 -2.90
C ARG A 174 -10.82 -7.49 -4.26
N ILE A 175 -9.64 -8.13 -4.27
CA ILE A 175 -9.07 -8.67 -5.51
C ILE A 175 -9.96 -9.76 -6.06
N GLU A 176 -10.38 -10.72 -5.23
CA GLU A 176 -11.26 -11.82 -5.65
C GLU A 176 -12.55 -11.26 -6.28
N LYS A 177 -13.20 -10.30 -5.61
CA LYS A 177 -14.38 -9.62 -6.15
C LYS A 177 -14.11 -8.91 -7.48
N ALA A 178 -13.00 -8.17 -7.60
CA ALA A 178 -12.65 -7.46 -8.82
C ALA A 178 -12.37 -8.42 -9.99
N VAL A 179 -11.69 -9.53 -9.69
CA VAL A 179 -11.43 -10.61 -10.66
C VAL A 179 -12.75 -11.22 -11.11
N ASP A 180 -13.64 -11.62 -10.21
CA ASP A 180 -14.91 -12.25 -10.57
C ASP A 180 -15.77 -11.35 -11.46
N GLN A 181 -15.78 -10.04 -11.22
CA GLN A 181 -16.55 -9.06 -11.98
C GLN A 181 -15.95 -8.71 -13.35
N PHE A 182 -14.67 -9.00 -13.59
CA PHE A 182 -14.01 -8.60 -14.83
C PHE A 182 -14.31 -9.57 -15.99
N ASP A 183 -15.30 -9.24 -16.81
CA ASP A 183 -15.62 -10.02 -18.00
C ASP A 183 -14.72 -9.64 -19.19
N TRP A 184 -13.47 -10.12 -19.21
CA TRP A 184 -12.63 -10.19 -20.41
C TRP A 184 -11.52 -11.23 -20.22
N PRO A 185 -11.73 -12.51 -20.57
CA PRO A 185 -10.83 -13.61 -20.19
C PRO A 185 -9.36 -13.42 -20.56
N LEU A 186 -9.07 -12.96 -21.79
CA LEU A 186 -7.71 -12.71 -22.25
C LEU A 186 -7.02 -11.61 -21.42
N MET A 187 -7.68 -10.45 -21.27
CA MET A 187 -7.13 -9.36 -20.48
C MET A 187 -7.04 -9.69 -19.00
N LYS A 188 -8.01 -10.43 -18.44
CA LYS A 188 -7.98 -10.93 -17.07
C LYS A 188 -6.74 -11.79 -16.84
N SER A 189 -6.47 -12.75 -17.73
CA SER A 189 -5.30 -13.62 -17.61
C SER A 189 -4.00 -12.81 -17.64
N LEU A 190 -3.87 -11.85 -18.57
CA LEU A 190 -2.68 -11.02 -18.68
C LEU A 190 -2.50 -10.11 -17.45
N ALA A 191 -3.59 -9.53 -16.96
CA ALA A 191 -3.57 -8.63 -15.80
C ALA A 191 -3.31 -9.35 -14.47
N LEU A 192 -3.45 -10.68 -14.42
CA LEU A 192 -3.12 -11.51 -13.26
C LEU A 192 -1.69 -12.08 -13.30
N MET A 193 -0.91 -11.77 -14.34
CA MET A 193 0.47 -12.22 -14.48
C MET A 193 1.49 -11.05 -14.47
N PRO A 194 1.45 -10.13 -13.49
CA PRO A 194 2.38 -9.02 -13.45
C PRO A 194 3.83 -9.51 -13.25
N ALA A 195 4.76 -8.88 -13.97
CA ALA A 195 6.18 -8.90 -13.64
C ALA A 195 6.50 -7.69 -12.78
N VAL A 196 6.56 -7.87 -11.45
CA VAL A 196 6.80 -6.77 -10.51
C VAL A 196 8.28 -6.47 -10.44
N ARG A 197 8.63 -5.19 -10.62
CA ARG A 197 10.01 -4.68 -10.47
C ARG A 197 9.99 -3.36 -9.73
N PHE A 198 10.25 -3.40 -8.43
CA PHE A 198 10.42 -2.17 -7.67
C PHE A 198 11.75 -1.51 -7.98
N ALA A 199 11.82 -0.20 -7.74
CA ALA A 199 13.00 0.61 -8.08
C ALA A 199 14.28 0.19 -7.33
N TYR A 200 14.13 -0.42 -6.16
CA TYR A 200 15.24 -0.97 -5.37
C TYR A 200 15.68 -2.36 -5.82
N PHE A 201 14.95 -3.04 -6.71
CA PHE A 201 15.37 -4.37 -7.16
C PHE A 201 16.69 -4.29 -7.93
N PRO A 202 17.60 -5.27 -7.74
CA PRO A 202 18.83 -5.38 -8.52
C PRO A 202 18.55 -5.34 -10.04
N PRO A 203 19.51 -4.85 -10.85
CA PRO A 203 19.41 -4.91 -12.31
C PRO A 203 19.07 -6.32 -12.79
N GLY A 204 18.13 -6.45 -13.74
CA GLY A 204 17.71 -7.74 -14.29
C GLY A 204 16.85 -8.61 -13.37
N TYR A 205 16.50 -8.14 -12.16
CA TYR A 205 15.63 -8.88 -11.24
C TYR A 205 14.17 -8.43 -11.31
N TRP A 206 13.23 -9.36 -11.31
CA TRP A 206 11.79 -9.12 -11.19
C TRP A 206 11.11 -10.30 -10.48
N LEU A 207 9.94 -10.04 -9.89
CA LEU A 207 9.09 -11.07 -9.33
C LEU A 207 7.95 -11.36 -10.31
N GLN A 208 8.01 -12.50 -10.96
CA GLN A 208 6.95 -12.96 -11.85
C GLN A 208 5.81 -13.58 -11.05
N PHE A 209 4.60 -13.08 -11.29
CA PHE A 209 3.36 -13.70 -10.84
C PHE A 209 2.76 -14.55 -11.94
N TRP A 210 2.29 -15.74 -11.58
CA TRP A 210 1.52 -16.64 -12.44
C TRP A 210 0.03 -16.40 -12.28
N LYS A 211 -0.43 -16.15 -11.05
CA LYS A 211 -1.81 -15.84 -10.73
C LYS A 211 -1.87 -14.94 -9.50
N PHE A 212 -1.94 -13.63 -9.73
CA PHE A 212 -1.95 -12.63 -8.67
C PHE A 212 -3.13 -12.78 -7.69
N ASP A 213 -4.23 -13.42 -8.08
CA ASP A 213 -5.37 -13.75 -7.23
C ASP A 213 -5.07 -14.88 -6.22
N ARG A 214 -3.98 -15.65 -6.37
CA ARG A 214 -3.56 -16.65 -5.38
C ARG A 214 -2.91 -16.00 -4.16
N LYS A 215 -3.56 -16.12 -3.00
CA LYS A 215 -3.06 -15.62 -1.71
C LYS A 215 -1.63 -16.09 -1.39
N GLY A 216 -1.35 -17.38 -1.52
CA GLY A 216 -0.03 -17.94 -1.23
C GLY A 216 1.09 -17.36 -2.10
N GLU A 217 0.82 -17.11 -3.38
CA GLU A 217 1.78 -16.47 -4.28
C GLU A 217 2.03 -15.01 -3.90
N ARG A 218 0.99 -14.26 -3.53
CA ARG A 218 1.14 -12.88 -3.03
C ARG A 218 1.99 -12.82 -1.76
N ILE A 219 1.81 -13.78 -0.84
CA ILE A 219 2.62 -13.88 0.39
C ILE A 219 4.09 -14.19 0.06
N ASP A 220 4.35 -15.23 -0.73
CA ASP A 220 5.73 -15.58 -1.14
C ASP A 220 6.45 -14.38 -1.78
N ARG A 221 5.80 -13.74 -2.77
CA ARG A 221 6.39 -12.59 -3.49
C ARG A 221 6.52 -11.36 -2.60
N GLY A 222 5.57 -11.11 -1.70
CA GLY A 222 5.62 -10.01 -0.74
C GLY A 222 6.80 -10.16 0.22
N LEU A 223 6.99 -11.35 0.79
CA LEU A 223 8.14 -11.64 1.66
C LEU A 223 9.46 -11.60 0.88
N LYS A 224 9.48 -12.05 -0.38
CA LYS A 224 10.68 -11.94 -1.22
C LYS A 224 11.04 -10.48 -1.52
N ALA A 225 10.05 -9.61 -1.73
CA ALA A 225 10.28 -8.19 -1.90
C ALA A 225 10.91 -7.56 -0.64
N PHE A 226 10.45 -7.96 0.56
CA PHE A 226 11.09 -7.59 1.81
C PHE A 226 12.56 -8.04 1.85
N ASP A 227 12.84 -9.32 1.57
CA ASP A 227 14.20 -9.86 1.65
C ASP A 227 15.16 -9.12 0.68
N ILE A 228 14.66 -8.74 -0.51
CA ILE A 228 15.44 -7.94 -1.47
C ILE A 228 15.69 -6.53 -0.92
N ALA A 229 14.66 -5.86 -0.39
CA ALA A 229 14.80 -4.52 0.18
C ALA A 229 15.82 -4.50 1.34
N ALA A 230 15.75 -5.50 2.22
CA ALA A 230 16.70 -5.69 3.31
C ALA A 230 18.13 -5.91 2.76
N GLY A 231 18.29 -6.81 1.79
CA GLY A 231 19.59 -7.11 1.17
C GLY A 231 20.21 -5.94 0.41
N MET A 232 19.40 -5.03 -0.13
CA MET A 232 19.86 -3.79 -0.76
C MET A 232 20.15 -2.67 0.25
N GLY A 233 19.64 -2.81 1.48
CA GLY A 233 19.72 -1.82 2.55
C GLY A 233 18.55 -0.84 2.53
N TRP A 234 18.05 -0.49 3.72
CA TRP A 234 16.86 0.37 3.89
C TRP A 234 17.07 1.80 3.35
N LYS A 235 18.24 2.39 3.58
CA LYS A 235 18.58 3.73 3.04
C LYS A 235 18.57 3.75 1.52
N HIS A 236 19.10 2.70 0.89
CA HIS A 236 19.06 2.57 -0.57
C HIS A 236 17.62 2.41 -1.04
N THR A 237 16.87 1.51 -0.41
CA THR A 237 15.45 1.27 -0.72
C THR A 237 14.67 2.58 -0.69
N GLU A 238 14.76 3.34 0.41
CA GLU A 238 14.14 4.67 0.58
C GLU A 238 14.54 5.66 -0.52
N ALA A 239 15.84 5.83 -0.78
CA ALA A 239 16.33 6.76 -1.79
C ALA A 239 15.84 6.43 -3.22
N THR A 240 15.55 5.16 -3.52
CA THR A 240 15.06 4.77 -4.85
C THR A 240 13.60 5.14 -5.13
N LEU A 241 12.87 5.71 -4.16
CA LEU A 241 11.56 6.33 -4.41
C LEU A 241 11.64 7.43 -5.48
N ASP A 242 12.76 8.14 -5.59
CA ASP A 242 13.01 9.16 -6.61
C ASP A 242 12.92 8.61 -8.05
N ARG A 243 13.34 7.35 -8.26
CA ARG A 243 13.37 6.72 -9.59
C ARG A 243 11.99 6.57 -10.25
N TYR A 244 10.91 6.71 -9.49
CA TYR A 244 9.57 6.68 -10.07
C TYR A 244 9.16 8.01 -10.73
N ALA A 245 9.85 9.12 -10.44
CA ALA A 245 9.52 10.46 -10.94
C ALA A 245 8.02 10.78 -10.76
N ILE A 246 7.56 10.68 -9.51
CA ILE A 246 6.17 10.95 -9.08
C ILE A 246 6.16 11.89 -7.87
N LEU A 247 7.04 11.62 -6.90
CA LEU A 247 7.21 12.46 -5.72
C LEU A 247 7.95 13.75 -6.11
N PRO A 248 7.56 14.90 -5.53
CA PRO A 248 8.15 16.18 -5.88
C PRO A 248 9.51 16.37 -5.20
N GLU A 249 10.35 17.29 -5.69
CA GLU A 249 11.70 17.51 -5.17
C GLU A 249 11.69 17.94 -3.70
N GLU A 250 10.68 18.71 -3.29
CA GLU A 250 10.49 19.17 -1.91
C GLU A 250 10.32 18.01 -0.93
N PHE A 251 9.72 16.90 -1.37
CA PHE A 251 9.60 15.69 -0.55
C PHE A 251 10.98 15.08 -0.23
N PHE A 252 11.91 15.10 -1.19
CA PHE A 252 13.25 14.55 -0.99
C PHE A 252 14.18 15.50 -0.22
N ALA A 253 13.91 16.80 -0.28
CA ALA A 253 14.63 17.80 0.49
C ALA A 253 14.22 17.78 1.98
N ASP A 254 12.93 17.69 2.28
CA ASP A 254 12.38 17.65 3.63
C ASP A 254 11.04 16.89 3.65
N SER A 255 11.09 15.56 3.83
CA SER A 255 9.90 14.70 3.85
C SER A 255 8.94 15.04 4.98
N ILE A 256 9.46 15.45 6.14
CA ILE A 256 8.66 15.82 7.32
C ILE A 256 7.91 17.12 7.07
N GLY A 257 8.62 18.15 6.59
CA GLY A 257 8.01 19.43 6.23
C GLY A 257 6.99 19.28 5.11
N HIS A 258 7.32 18.52 4.07
CA HIS A 258 6.42 18.22 2.95
C HIS A 258 5.13 17.54 3.43
N PHE A 259 5.23 16.47 4.24
CA PHE A 259 4.05 15.80 4.78
C PHE A 259 3.25 16.71 5.71
N SER A 260 3.91 17.50 6.55
CA SER A 260 3.23 18.44 7.45
C SER A 260 2.41 19.48 6.68
N HIS A 261 2.98 20.04 5.60
CA HIS A 261 2.28 20.95 4.71
C HIS A 261 1.09 20.26 4.03
N LEU A 262 1.32 19.10 3.42
CA LEU A 262 0.30 18.28 2.76
C LEU A 262 -0.87 17.98 3.71
N LYS A 263 -0.59 17.55 4.94
CA LYS A 263 -1.59 17.27 5.97
C LYS A 263 -2.38 18.54 6.31
N ASN A 264 -1.72 19.66 6.53
CA ASN A 264 -2.40 20.91 6.87
C ASN A 264 -3.30 21.39 5.73
N GLU A 265 -2.82 21.39 4.48
CA GLU A 265 -3.62 21.75 3.30
C GLU A 265 -4.84 20.84 3.15
N ILE A 266 -4.63 19.52 3.21
CA ILE A 266 -5.71 18.57 3.06
C ILE A 266 -6.72 18.76 4.17
N LEU A 267 -6.29 18.85 5.43
CA LEU A 267 -7.18 18.87 6.58
C LEU A 267 -7.91 20.20 6.77
N ALA A 268 -7.28 21.33 6.44
CA ALA A 268 -7.90 22.66 6.47
C ALA A 268 -8.99 22.84 5.41
N ALA A 269 -8.98 22.02 4.35
CA ALA A 269 -10.02 22.02 3.31
C ALA A 269 -11.31 21.26 3.70
N ALA A 270 -11.51 20.90 4.97
CA ALA A 270 -12.77 20.30 5.48
C ALA A 270 -13.58 21.25 6.35
#